data_AF-A0A6I3XPP0-F1
#
_entry.id   AF-A0A6I3XPP0-F1
#
_cell.length_a   1.000
_cell.length_b   1.000
_cell.length_c   1.000
_cell.angle_alpha   90.00
_cell.angle_beta   90.00
_cell.angle_gamma   90.00
#
_symmetry.space_group_name_H-M   'P 1'
#
loop_
_entity.id
_entity.type
_entity.pdbx_description
1 polymer ?
#
loop_
_entity_poly.entity_id
_entity_poly.type
_entity_poly.pdbx_seq_one_letter_code
_entity_poly.pdbx_strand_id
1 'polypeptide(L)'
;MATASLQKSWARRWHAPARLLALAATLFLSLGKPALAGNEFRDRSVIGKWKLVSVLDLASIASLDEEDARTLLGKILTISEAAVQVDEETCGSPEFWAERIVPEPHIQEKLHASAERLRLPNPATMIELGCTDVYVRNPNQLVLLWGGVMFDAIRIVAAARHKQPLSGQKKPPAAKRPAAKAEPGKVQGDGRSSPAKARIRTPGYTGRKNTVPVAGSDRRKIRKNRPSK
;
A
#
# COMPACT_ATOMS: atom_id res chain seq x y z
N MET A 1 -98.57 -26.84 6.44
CA MET A 1 -98.35 -25.72 7.38
C MET A 1 -97.06 -26.00 8.14
N ALA A 2 -96.17 -25.00 8.19
CA ALA A 2 -95.11 -24.74 9.19
C ALA A 2 -94.17 -25.88 9.64
N THR A 3 -92.86 -25.79 9.78
CA THR A 3 -91.86 -24.70 9.79
C THR A 3 -90.47 -25.34 9.98
N ALA A 4 -89.46 -24.80 9.30
CA ALA A 4 -88.18 -24.31 9.84
C ALA A 4 -87.37 -25.21 10.83
N SER A 5 -86.20 -25.72 10.43
CA SER A 5 -84.86 -25.10 10.60
C SER A 5 -84.24 -25.30 12.00
N LEU A 6 -83.04 -25.92 12.05
CA LEU A 6 -81.81 -25.31 12.60
C LEU A 6 -80.66 -26.34 12.57
N GLN A 7 -79.91 -26.32 11.48
CA GLN A 7 -78.53 -26.76 11.44
C GLN A 7 -77.69 -25.65 12.08
N LYS A 8 -77.08 -25.86 13.25
CA LYS A 8 -76.05 -24.93 13.75
C LYS A 8 -74.99 -25.65 14.59
N SER A 9 -73.76 -25.27 14.25
CA SER A 9 -72.54 -25.27 15.07
C SER A 9 -71.91 -26.61 15.49
N TRP A 10 -71.16 -27.21 14.57
CA TRP A 10 -70.14 -28.23 14.86
C TRP A 10 -68.74 -27.87 14.31
N ALA A 11 -68.46 -26.58 14.11
CA ALA A 11 -67.17 -26.13 13.62
C ALA A 11 -66.67 -24.96 14.45
N ARG A 12 -66.05 -25.24 15.60
CA ARG A 12 -65.14 -24.32 16.32
C ARG A 12 -64.60 -25.00 17.58
N ARG A 13 -63.69 -25.96 17.45
CA ARG A 13 -62.98 -26.48 18.64
C ARG A 13 -61.57 -27.06 18.42
N TRP A 14 -60.97 -26.90 17.23
CA TRP A 14 -59.72 -27.60 16.87
C TRP A 14 -58.60 -26.68 16.34
N HIS A 15 -58.47 -25.46 16.87
CA HIS A 15 -57.40 -24.53 16.47
C HIS A 15 -56.65 -23.88 17.63
N ALA A 16 -56.54 -24.55 18.79
CA ALA A 16 -55.79 -24.01 19.94
C ALA A 16 -54.33 -24.49 20.04
N PRO A 17 -53.95 -25.76 19.77
CA PRO A 17 -52.53 -26.15 19.95
C PRO A 17 -51.64 -25.83 18.74
N ALA A 18 -52.21 -25.61 17.55
CA ALA A 18 -51.42 -25.41 16.31
C ALA A 18 -50.76 -24.04 16.19
N ARG A 19 -51.19 -23.03 16.97
CA ARG A 19 -50.60 -21.67 16.93
C ARG A 19 -49.40 -21.49 17.86
N LEU A 20 -49.24 -22.32 18.88
CA LEU A 20 -48.10 -22.24 19.81
C LEU A 20 -46.83 -22.92 19.27
N LEU A 21 -46.96 -23.96 18.44
CA LEU A 21 -45.80 -24.60 17.79
C LEU A 21 -45.21 -23.75 16.65
N ALA A 22 -45.99 -22.89 16.01
CA ALA A 22 -45.52 -22.01 14.93
C ALA A 22 -44.62 -20.85 15.43
N LEU A 23 -44.72 -20.46 16.71
CA LEU A 23 -43.88 -19.42 17.30
C LEU A 23 -42.55 -19.95 17.87
N ALA A 24 -42.45 -21.25 18.17
CA ALA A 24 -41.20 -21.87 18.63
C ALA A 24 -40.25 -22.21 17.47
N ALA A 25 -40.79 -22.53 16.28
CA ALA A 25 -40.00 -22.87 15.11
C ALA A 25 -39.31 -21.65 14.46
N THR A 26 -39.84 -20.44 14.64
CA THR A 26 -39.22 -19.20 14.12
C THR A 26 -38.07 -18.68 14.98
N LEU A 27 -37.95 -19.11 16.25
CA LEU A 27 -36.84 -18.68 17.12
C LEU A 27 -35.54 -19.45 16.89
N PHE A 28 -35.58 -20.63 16.26
CA PHE A 28 -34.38 -21.43 15.99
C PHE A 28 -33.67 -21.10 14.67
N LEU A 29 -34.30 -20.34 13.75
CA LEU A 29 -33.66 -19.93 12.48
C LEU A 29 -32.83 -18.64 12.57
N SER A 30 -32.77 -17.95 13.72
CA SER A 30 -32.04 -16.68 13.86
C SER A 30 -30.62 -16.81 14.43
N LEU A 31 -30.15 -18.02 14.81
CA LEU A 31 -28.82 -18.21 15.40
C LEU A 31 -27.69 -18.56 14.41
N GLY A 32 -27.99 -18.70 13.12
CA GLY A 32 -26.98 -19.02 12.11
C GLY A 32 -26.64 -17.82 11.23
N LYS A 33 -26.13 -16.71 11.78
CA LYS A 33 -25.39 -15.77 10.92
C LYS A 33 -24.10 -16.48 10.53
N PRO A 34 -23.86 -16.84 9.25
CA PRO A 34 -22.53 -17.25 8.86
C PRO A 34 -21.62 -16.08 9.19
N ALA A 35 -20.75 -16.26 10.18
CA ALA A 35 -19.56 -15.44 10.28
C ALA A 35 -18.79 -15.72 9.00
N LEU A 36 -19.04 -14.92 7.97
CA LEU A 36 -18.07 -14.70 6.93
C LEU A 36 -16.88 -14.12 7.69
N ALA A 37 -15.99 -15.01 8.14
CA ALA A 37 -14.62 -14.64 8.40
C ALA A 37 -14.15 -14.07 7.07
N GLY A 38 -14.29 -12.74 6.94
CA GLY A 38 -13.65 -12.00 5.87
C GLY A 38 -12.21 -12.47 5.92
N ASN A 39 -11.78 -13.14 4.86
CA ASN A 39 -10.47 -13.77 4.83
C ASN A 39 -9.48 -12.62 4.96
N GLU A 40 -9.01 -12.40 6.18
CA GLU A 40 -8.16 -11.27 6.55
C GLU A 40 -6.90 -11.38 5.70
N PHE A 41 -6.82 -10.59 4.63
CA PHE A 41 -5.70 -10.71 3.70
C PHE A 41 -4.48 -10.13 4.40
N ARG A 42 -3.62 -11.01 4.91
CA ARG A 42 -2.36 -10.60 5.54
C ARG A 42 -1.21 -10.79 4.56
N ASP A 43 -0.44 -9.73 4.33
CA ASP A 43 0.71 -9.76 3.42
C ASP A 43 2.02 -9.49 4.17
N ARG A 44 2.81 -10.56 4.33
CA ARG A 44 4.13 -10.50 4.99
C ARG A 44 5.28 -10.26 4.01
N SER A 45 5.02 -10.01 2.73
CA SER A 45 6.05 -9.80 1.71
C SER A 45 6.95 -8.59 1.99
N VAL A 46 6.49 -7.64 2.81
CA VAL A 46 7.25 -6.44 3.21
C VAL A 46 8.24 -6.66 4.34
N ILE A 47 8.25 -7.84 4.98
CA ILE A 47 9.26 -8.19 5.98
C ILE A 47 10.66 -8.11 5.35
N GLY A 48 11.59 -7.49 6.06
CA GLY A 48 12.97 -7.30 5.62
C GLY A 48 13.56 -5.96 6.02
N LYS A 49 14.73 -5.67 5.43
CA LYS A 49 15.45 -4.41 5.61
C LYS A 49 15.34 -3.55 4.37
N TRP A 50 15.08 -2.28 4.58
CA TRP A 50 14.82 -1.29 3.54
C TRP A 50 15.63 -0.03 3.82
N LYS A 51 16.26 0.53 2.80
CA LYS A 51 16.97 1.80 2.90
C LYS A 51 16.06 2.93 2.46
N LEU A 52 15.90 3.95 3.28
CA LEU A 52 15.17 5.16 2.92
C LEU A 52 16.04 6.00 1.97
N VAL A 53 15.55 6.33 0.77
CA VAL A 53 16.36 6.97 -0.28
C VAL A 53 15.94 8.39 -0.62
N SER A 54 14.65 8.72 -0.51
CA SER A 54 14.15 10.07 -0.75
C SER A 54 12.83 10.32 -0.03
N VAL A 55 12.54 11.61 0.21
CA VAL A 55 11.21 12.08 0.60
C VAL A 55 10.42 12.33 -0.68
N LEU A 56 9.24 11.73 -0.79
CA LEU A 56 8.37 11.84 -1.96
C LEU A 56 7.35 12.96 -1.79
N ASP A 57 6.71 12.99 -0.62
CA ASP A 57 5.70 13.99 -0.27
C ASP A 57 5.49 14.05 1.26
N LEU A 58 4.79 15.09 1.73
CA LEU A 58 4.43 15.28 3.13
C LEU A 58 2.89 15.43 3.24
N ALA A 59 2.29 14.70 4.18
CA ALA A 59 0.91 14.92 4.54
C ALA A 59 0.73 16.32 5.16
N SER A 60 -0.43 16.94 4.96
CA SER A 60 -0.71 18.26 5.55
C SER A 60 -0.75 18.26 7.07
N ILE A 61 -0.95 17.08 7.67
CA ILE A 61 -0.99 16.81 9.11
C ILE A 61 0.26 16.09 9.62
N ALA A 62 1.38 16.17 8.88
CA ALA A 62 2.62 15.51 9.26
C ALA A 62 3.14 16.02 10.62
N SER A 63 3.60 15.08 11.44
CA SER A 63 4.24 15.39 12.73
C SER A 63 5.73 15.69 12.55
N LEU A 64 6.34 15.15 11.49
CA LEU A 64 7.69 15.47 11.06
C LEU A 64 7.67 16.60 10.02
N ASP A 65 8.58 17.54 10.15
CA ASP A 65 8.84 18.50 9.09
C ASP A 65 9.82 17.95 8.04
N GLU A 66 10.07 18.72 6.98
CA GLU A 66 10.94 18.28 5.89
C GLU A 66 12.41 18.17 6.32
N GLU A 67 12.86 18.97 7.29
CA GLU A 67 14.25 18.95 7.76
C GLU A 67 14.51 17.69 8.58
N ASP A 68 13.63 17.38 9.53
CA ASP A 68 13.65 16.16 10.34
C ASP A 68 13.53 14.92 9.45
N ALA A 69 12.62 14.94 8.47
CA ALA A 69 12.46 13.84 7.52
C ALA A 69 13.75 13.54 6.73
N ARG A 70 14.49 14.59 6.33
CA ARG A 70 15.76 14.42 5.60
C ARG A 70 16.83 13.74 6.44
N THR A 71 16.80 13.86 7.77
CA THR A 71 17.75 13.17 8.66
C THR A 71 17.57 11.65 8.65
N LEU A 72 16.37 11.16 8.29
CA LEU A 72 16.06 9.74 8.16
C LEU A 72 16.57 9.13 6.85
N LEU A 73 16.97 9.95 5.87
CA LEU A 73 17.48 9.44 4.60
C LEU A 73 18.79 8.67 4.80
N GLY A 74 18.88 7.51 4.16
CA GLY A 74 20.00 6.58 4.29
C GLY A 74 19.90 5.64 5.49
N LYS A 75 18.99 5.90 6.45
CA LYS A 75 18.69 5.00 7.57
C LYS A 75 18.01 3.73 7.07
N ILE A 76 18.06 2.70 7.92
CA ILE A 76 17.48 1.40 7.63
C ILE A 76 16.16 1.24 8.36
N LEU A 77 15.09 1.13 7.60
CA LEU A 77 13.81 0.61 8.04
C LEU A 77 13.92 -0.92 8.15
N THR A 78 13.62 -1.45 9.33
CA THR A 78 13.50 -2.90 9.56
C THR A 78 12.05 -3.24 9.84
N ILE A 79 11.45 -4.06 8.98
CA ILE A 79 10.10 -4.62 9.18
C ILE A 79 10.28 -6.10 9.55
N SER A 80 9.78 -6.47 10.72
CA SER A 80 9.81 -7.84 11.24
C SER A 80 8.44 -8.24 11.77
N GLU A 81 8.24 -9.50 12.13
CA GLU A 81 6.97 -9.93 12.75
C GLU A 81 6.72 -9.30 14.12
N ALA A 82 7.79 -8.88 14.81
CA ALA A 82 7.69 -8.33 16.16
C ALA A 82 7.56 -6.80 16.17
N ALA A 83 8.21 -6.13 15.21
CA ALA A 83 8.32 -4.68 15.19
C ALA A 83 8.66 -4.10 13.82
N VAL A 84 8.30 -2.84 13.65
CA VAL A 84 8.78 -1.91 12.63
C VAL A 84 9.71 -0.90 13.29
N GLN A 85 10.91 -0.74 12.77
CA GLN A 85 11.91 0.14 13.36
C GLN A 85 12.55 1.04 12.30
N VAL A 86 12.66 2.33 12.61
CA VAL A 86 13.46 3.31 11.85
C VAL A 86 14.37 4.01 12.85
N ASP A 87 15.68 3.79 12.71
CA ASP A 87 16.67 4.34 13.65
C ASP A 87 16.39 3.92 15.11
N GLU A 88 16.18 4.87 16.02
CA GLU A 88 15.86 4.61 17.43
C GLU A 88 14.34 4.44 17.67
N GLU A 89 13.50 4.82 16.71
CA GLU A 89 12.04 4.72 16.84
C GLU A 89 11.56 3.31 16.50
N THR A 90 10.84 2.69 17.43
CA THR A 90 10.33 1.34 17.30
C THR A 90 8.83 1.30 17.53
N CYS A 91 8.14 0.61 16.63
CA CYS A 91 6.72 0.33 16.69
C CYS A 91 6.52 -1.19 16.79
N GLY A 92 5.89 -1.65 17.86
CA GLY A 92 5.65 -3.07 18.10
C GLY A 92 4.39 -3.60 17.42
N SER A 93 4.31 -4.92 17.30
CA SER A 93 3.09 -5.68 16.94
C SER A 93 2.46 -5.32 15.59
N PRO A 94 3.19 -5.41 14.46
CA PRO A 94 2.61 -5.18 13.14
C PRO A 94 1.55 -6.23 12.77
N GLU A 95 0.40 -5.74 12.27
CA GLU A 95 -0.76 -6.59 11.94
C GLU A 95 -0.67 -7.23 10.55
N PHE A 96 0.05 -6.57 9.63
CA PHE A 96 0.20 -6.93 8.21
C PHE A 96 -1.13 -7.01 7.45
N TRP A 97 -2.14 -6.24 7.86
CA TRP A 97 -3.40 -6.16 7.13
C TRP A 97 -3.14 -5.56 5.75
N ALA A 98 -3.63 -6.21 4.69
CA ALA A 98 -3.34 -5.80 3.32
C ALA A 98 -4.61 -5.58 2.52
N GLU A 99 -4.62 -4.51 1.73
CA GLU A 99 -5.76 -4.09 0.91
C GLU A 99 -5.30 -3.61 -0.47
N ARG A 100 -6.15 -3.83 -1.48
CA ARG A 100 -5.94 -3.30 -2.84
C ARG A 100 -6.70 -1.98 -2.96
N ILE A 101 -5.96 -0.88 -3.08
CA ILE A 101 -6.51 0.48 -3.11
C ILE A 101 -6.22 1.19 -4.43
N VAL A 102 -7.07 2.16 -4.77
CA VAL A 102 -6.80 3.12 -5.84
C VAL A 102 -6.03 4.29 -5.23
N PRO A 103 -4.76 4.56 -5.63
CA PRO A 103 -3.88 5.46 -4.87
C PRO A 103 -4.39 6.89 -4.64
N GLU A 104 -4.79 7.59 -5.71
CA GLU A 104 -5.13 9.02 -5.62
C GLU A 104 -6.27 9.30 -4.62
N PRO A 105 -7.48 8.71 -4.75
CA PRO A 105 -8.55 8.99 -3.80
C PRO A 105 -8.18 8.55 -2.38
N HIS A 106 -7.51 7.41 -2.21
CA HIS A 106 -7.13 6.91 -0.90
C HIS A 106 -6.16 7.85 -0.16
N ILE A 107 -5.10 8.31 -0.84
CA ILE A 107 -4.10 9.21 -0.25
C ILE A 107 -4.68 10.61 -0.01
N GLN A 108 -5.52 11.09 -0.91
CA GLN A 108 -6.19 12.37 -0.74
C GLN A 108 -7.14 12.37 0.47
N GLU A 109 -7.91 11.30 0.65
CA GLU A 109 -8.85 11.15 1.77
C GLU A 109 -8.12 10.95 3.10
N LYS A 110 -7.14 10.05 3.15
CA LYS A 110 -6.45 9.67 4.40
C LYS A 110 -5.41 10.71 4.84
N LEU A 111 -4.72 11.35 3.90
CA LEU A 111 -3.50 12.12 4.17
C LEU A 111 -3.56 13.56 3.63
N HIS A 112 -4.61 13.91 2.88
CA HIS A 112 -4.77 15.21 2.23
C HIS A 112 -3.56 15.58 1.36
N ALA A 113 -2.97 14.57 0.70
CA ALA A 113 -1.83 14.68 -0.20
C ALA A 113 -2.17 14.10 -1.58
N SER A 114 -1.25 14.19 -2.54
CA SER A 114 -1.43 13.59 -3.88
C SER A 114 -0.62 12.31 -4.04
N ALA A 115 -1.15 11.34 -4.79
CA ALA A 115 -0.42 10.11 -5.11
C ALA A 115 0.50 10.26 -6.32
N GLU A 116 0.40 11.35 -7.08
CA GLU A 116 1.13 11.55 -8.35
C GLU A 116 2.65 11.35 -8.19
N ARG A 117 3.22 11.90 -7.12
CA ARG A 117 4.66 11.80 -6.84
C ARG A 117 5.08 10.44 -6.30
N LEU A 118 4.13 9.65 -5.80
CA LEU A 118 4.41 8.34 -5.19
C LEU A 118 4.58 7.23 -6.22
N ARG A 119 4.24 7.46 -7.49
CA ARG A 119 4.44 6.51 -8.61
C ARG A 119 3.96 5.09 -8.27
N LEU A 120 2.84 4.98 -7.56
CA LEU A 120 2.25 3.70 -7.17
C LEU A 120 1.54 3.06 -8.37
N PRO A 121 1.53 1.73 -8.49
CA PRO A 121 0.69 1.04 -9.47
C PRO A 121 -0.79 1.29 -9.17
N ASN A 122 -1.66 1.15 -10.17
CA ASN A 122 -3.11 1.25 -9.99
C ASN A 122 -3.79 -0.05 -10.44
N PRO A 123 -4.36 -0.86 -9.52
CA PRO A 123 -4.41 -0.66 -8.07
C PRO A 123 -3.06 -0.93 -7.37
N ALA A 124 -2.85 -0.30 -6.21
CA ALA A 124 -1.72 -0.54 -5.33
C ALA A 124 -2.10 -1.49 -4.19
N THR A 125 -1.12 -2.20 -3.63
CA THR A 125 -1.29 -2.94 -2.38
C THR A 125 -0.82 -2.04 -1.24
N MET A 126 -1.72 -1.67 -0.34
CA MET A 126 -1.41 -1.06 0.95
C MET A 126 -1.31 -2.15 2.00
N ILE A 127 -0.35 -2.04 2.91
CA ILE A 127 -0.19 -2.93 4.06
C ILE A 127 -0.07 -2.09 5.33
N GLU A 128 -1.00 -2.28 6.25
CA GLU A 128 -1.02 -1.63 7.55
C GLU A 128 -0.14 -2.41 8.53
N LEU A 129 0.80 -1.71 9.16
CA LEU A 129 1.73 -2.25 10.13
C LEU A 129 1.42 -1.76 11.56
N GLY A 130 0.19 -1.28 11.79
CA GLY A 130 -0.30 -0.77 13.08
C GLY A 130 -0.06 0.72 13.26
N CYS A 131 1.20 1.14 13.37
CA CYS A 131 1.58 2.56 13.54
C CYS A 131 1.86 3.31 12.22
N THR A 132 1.99 2.56 11.13
CA THR A 132 2.43 3.07 9.83
C THR A 132 1.83 2.22 8.73
N ASP A 133 1.74 2.81 7.54
CA ASP A 133 1.33 2.13 6.33
C ASP A 133 2.51 2.03 5.36
N VAL A 134 2.56 0.93 4.63
CA VAL A 134 3.46 0.78 3.49
C VAL A 134 2.66 0.51 2.22
N TYR A 135 3.06 1.14 1.12
CA TYR A 135 2.47 0.92 -0.19
C TYR A 135 3.48 0.21 -1.08
N VAL A 136 3.08 -0.93 -1.64
CA VAL A 136 3.96 -1.75 -2.48
C VAL A 136 4.03 -1.14 -3.88
N ARG A 137 5.20 -0.60 -4.25
CA ARG A 137 5.47 -0.15 -5.62
C ARG A 137 5.91 -1.33 -6.50
N ASN A 138 6.84 -2.15 -5.99
CA ASN A 138 7.27 -3.41 -6.57
C ASN A 138 7.97 -4.28 -5.48
N PRO A 139 8.37 -5.54 -5.74
CA PRO A 139 8.92 -6.42 -4.69
C PRO A 139 10.19 -5.90 -3.97
N ASN A 140 10.91 -4.96 -4.58
CA ASN A 140 12.15 -4.38 -4.07
C ASN A 140 12.02 -2.88 -3.71
N GLN A 141 10.82 -2.32 -3.78
CA GLN A 141 10.59 -0.90 -3.53
C GLN A 141 9.22 -0.64 -2.91
N LEU A 142 9.21 0.13 -1.83
CA LEU A 142 8.01 0.52 -1.10
C LEU A 142 7.94 2.04 -0.98
N VAL A 143 6.73 2.53 -0.71
CA VAL A 143 6.52 3.85 -0.13
C VAL A 143 6.12 3.68 1.33
N LEU A 144 6.93 4.18 2.26
CA LEU A 144 6.67 4.14 3.72
C LEU A 144 6.00 5.45 4.15
N LEU A 145 4.92 5.38 4.93
CA LEU A 145 4.31 6.54 5.59
C LEU A 145 4.76 6.65 7.06
N TRP A 146 5.77 7.46 7.36
CA TRP A 146 6.31 7.60 8.72
C TRP A 146 6.17 9.04 9.23
N GLY A 147 5.53 9.23 10.38
CA GLY A 147 5.31 10.57 10.95
C GLY A 147 4.54 11.53 10.04
N GLY A 148 3.73 10.99 9.12
CA GLY A 148 3.02 11.74 8.07
C GLY A 148 3.86 12.09 6.84
N VAL A 149 5.09 11.57 6.73
CA VAL A 149 5.97 11.77 5.58
C VAL A 149 6.05 10.49 4.75
N MET A 150 6.04 10.63 3.42
CA MET A 150 6.10 9.51 2.49
C MET A 150 7.53 9.34 1.96
N PHE A 151 8.18 8.25 2.34
CA PHE A 151 9.54 7.92 1.92
C PHE A 151 9.56 6.89 0.80
N ASP A 152 10.45 7.07 -0.17
CA ASP A 152 10.85 5.98 -1.06
C ASP A 152 11.83 5.06 -0.32
N ALA A 153 11.55 3.77 -0.29
CA ALA A 153 12.34 2.78 0.42
C ALA A 153 12.72 1.62 -0.51
N ILE A 154 14.01 1.31 -0.60
CA ILE A 154 14.55 0.25 -1.46
C ILE A 154 15.01 -0.93 -0.63
N ARG A 155 14.65 -2.15 -1.04
CA ARG A 155 15.02 -3.38 -0.33
C ARG A 155 16.53 -3.55 -0.32
N ILE A 156 17.08 -3.81 0.86
CA ILE A 156 18.48 -4.25 1.00
C ILE A 156 18.49 -5.74 0.72
N VAL A 157 18.56 -6.10 -0.55
CA VAL A 157 19.04 -7.44 -0.92
C VAL A 157 20.47 -7.51 -0.42
N ALA A 158 20.72 -8.31 0.62
CA ALA A 158 22.07 -8.72 0.96
C ALA A 158 22.66 -9.22 -0.35
N ALA A 159 23.58 -8.44 -0.93
CA ALA A 159 24.09 -8.70 -2.26
C ALA A 159 24.40 -10.19 -2.30
N ALA A 160 23.62 -10.94 -3.09
CA ALA A 160 23.87 -12.34 -3.34
C ALA A 160 25.36 -12.38 -3.59
N ARG A 161 26.06 -13.06 -2.66
CA ARG A 161 27.50 -13.00 -2.43
C ARG A 161 28.17 -12.36 -3.61
N HIS A 162 28.87 -11.24 -3.39
CA HIS A 162 30.05 -10.90 -4.17
C HIS A 162 30.47 -12.12 -4.94
N LYS A 163 30.51 -12.05 -6.27
CA LYS A 163 31.32 -12.97 -7.06
C LYS A 163 32.70 -12.94 -6.39
N GLN A 164 32.87 -13.77 -5.37
CA GLN A 164 34.14 -14.17 -4.85
C GLN A 164 34.68 -14.83 -6.10
N PRO A 165 35.70 -14.26 -6.74
CA PRO A 165 36.35 -14.98 -7.80
C PRO A 165 36.63 -16.34 -7.20
N LEU A 166 36.21 -17.42 -7.87
CA LEU A 166 36.73 -18.74 -7.62
C LEU A 166 38.24 -18.68 -7.94
N SER A 167 39.00 -18.00 -7.08
CA SER A 167 40.45 -18.08 -6.93
C SER A 167 40.70 -19.45 -6.34
N GLY A 168 40.56 -20.47 -7.19
CA GLY A 168 40.54 -21.86 -6.77
C GLY A 168 40.21 -22.84 -7.89
N GLN A 169 39.78 -22.40 -9.08
CA GLN A 169 39.92 -23.27 -10.26
C GLN A 169 41.38 -23.29 -10.69
N LYS A 170 42.09 -24.25 -10.11
CA LYS A 170 43.34 -24.81 -10.61
C LYS A 170 43.16 -25.08 -12.10
N LYS A 171 43.73 -24.21 -12.93
CA LYS A 171 43.85 -24.36 -14.38
C LYS A 171 44.28 -25.80 -14.68
N PRO A 172 43.48 -26.62 -15.37
CA PRO A 172 43.95 -27.91 -15.85
C PRO A 172 45.17 -27.67 -16.76
N PRO A 173 46.24 -28.48 -16.65
CA PRO A 173 47.40 -28.34 -17.51
C PRO A 173 46.96 -28.39 -18.97
N ALA A 174 47.46 -27.43 -19.74
CA ALA A 174 47.17 -27.26 -21.15
C ALA A 174 47.47 -28.55 -21.92
N ALA A 175 46.43 -29.21 -22.42
CA ALA A 175 46.58 -30.19 -23.49
C ALA A 175 47.07 -29.44 -24.74
N LYS A 176 48.28 -29.78 -25.19
CA LYS A 176 48.86 -29.32 -26.45
C LYS A 176 47.91 -29.65 -27.59
N ARG A 177 47.29 -28.61 -28.16
CA ARG A 177 46.51 -28.72 -29.38
C ARG A 177 47.46 -28.49 -30.56
N PRO A 178 47.61 -29.43 -31.50
CA PRO A 178 48.47 -29.25 -32.66
C PRO A 178 47.91 -28.18 -33.59
N ALA A 179 48.84 -27.42 -34.17
CA ALA A 179 48.61 -26.35 -35.10
C ALA A 179 47.86 -26.85 -36.35
N ALA A 180 46.75 -26.18 -36.68
CA ALA A 180 46.11 -26.28 -37.98
C ALA A 180 45.92 -24.86 -38.54
N LYS A 181 46.90 -24.51 -39.39
CA LYS A 181 46.82 -23.79 -40.66
C LYS A 181 45.69 -22.74 -40.83
N ALA A 182 46.14 -21.50 -40.96
CA ALA A 182 45.37 -20.35 -41.42
C ALA A 182 44.94 -20.50 -42.89
N GLU A 183 43.74 -19.99 -43.20
CA GLU A 183 43.38 -19.55 -44.54
C GLU A 183 42.80 -18.12 -44.47
N PRO A 184 43.12 -17.23 -45.43
CA PRO A 184 42.68 -15.85 -45.45
C PRO A 184 41.45 -15.67 -46.35
N GLY A 185 40.40 -15.02 -45.84
CA GLY A 185 39.21 -14.66 -46.61
C GLY A 185 38.66 -13.30 -46.19
N LYS A 186 38.98 -12.29 -47.00
CA LYS A 186 38.33 -10.96 -47.03
C LYS A 186 36.81 -11.10 -47.10
N VAL A 187 36.06 -10.11 -46.58
CA VAL A 187 35.23 -9.20 -47.41
C VAL A 187 34.71 -8.05 -46.54
N GLN A 188 34.96 -6.87 -47.09
CA GLN A 188 34.52 -5.52 -46.75
C GLN A 188 32.98 -5.39 -46.83
N GLY A 189 32.37 -4.63 -45.92
CA GLY A 189 30.94 -4.32 -45.99
C GLY A 189 30.60 -3.08 -45.18
N ASP A 190 30.97 -1.92 -45.72
CA ASP A 190 30.57 -0.59 -45.24
C ASP A 190 29.06 -0.39 -45.40
N GLY A 191 28.36 -0.09 -44.30
CA GLY A 191 26.90 0.05 -44.26
C GLY A 191 26.48 1.28 -43.45
N ARG A 192 26.76 2.45 -44.00
CA ARG A 192 26.40 3.79 -43.54
C ARG A 192 24.89 4.02 -43.64
N SER A 193 24.19 4.35 -42.55
CA SER A 193 23.03 5.29 -42.56
C SER A 193 22.52 5.65 -41.16
N SER A 194 22.91 6.85 -40.70
CA SER A 194 22.06 7.76 -39.90
C SER A 194 21.09 8.45 -40.89
N PRO A 195 19.86 8.90 -40.54
CA PRO A 195 19.51 9.92 -39.53
C PRO A 195 18.21 9.52 -38.76
N ALA A 196 17.53 10.25 -37.86
CA ALA A 196 17.30 11.67 -37.72
C ALA A 196 16.79 11.99 -36.30
N LYS A 197 17.14 13.21 -35.85
CA LYS A 197 16.62 13.86 -34.64
C LYS A 197 15.15 14.24 -34.84
N ALA A 198 14.24 13.68 -34.03
CA ALA A 198 12.91 14.24 -33.83
C ALA A 198 12.94 15.16 -32.59
N ARG A 199 13.10 16.47 -32.86
CA ARG A 199 13.04 17.54 -31.86
C ARG A 199 11.58 17.94 -31.69
N ILE A 200 10.86 17.28 -30.78
CA ILE A 200 9.49 17.69 -30.44
C ILE A 200 9.59 18.93 -29.55
N ARG A 201 9.22 20.08 -30.13
CA ARG A 201 8.90 21.31 -29.42
C ARG A 201 7.52 21.14 -28.79
N THR A 202 7.43 21.11 -27.47
CA THR A 202 6.16 21.35 -26.78
C THR A 202 5.99 22.85 -26.50
N PRO A 203 4.80 23.40 -26.75
CA PRO A 203 4.51 24.82 -26.58
C PRO A 203 4.41 25.22 -25.10
N GLY A 204 4.87 26.43 -24.81
CA GLY A 204 4.85 27.02 -23.47
C GLY A 204 3.43 27.20 -22.95
N TYR A 205 3.22 26.73 -21.72
CA TYR A 205 2.03 27.02 -20.94
C TYR A 205 2.26 28.32 -20.17
N THR A 206 1.70 29.41 -20.70
CA THR A 206 1.63 30.72 -20.05
C THR A 206 0.75 30.64 -18.82
N GLY A 207 1.22 31.22 -17.72
CA GLY A 207 0.63 31.09 -16.40
C GLY A 207 -0.79 31.62 -16.26
N ARG A 208 -1.49 31.04 -15.29
CA ARG A 208 -2.71 31.60 -14.71
C ARG A 208 -2.51 31.66 -13.20
N LYS A 209 -2.11 32.83 -12.70
CA LYS A 209 -2.12 33.14 -11.27
C LYS A 209 -3.58 33.33 -10.86
N ASN A 210 -4.19 32.30 -10.30
CA ASN A 210 -5.44 32.45 -9.57
C ASN A 210 -5.09 32.84 -8.13
N THR A 211 -4.95 34.14 -7.89
CA THR A 211 -5.00 34.72 -6.55
C THR A 211 -6.45 34.62 -6.07
N VAL A 212 -6.72 33.66 -5.19
CA VAL A 212 -7.97 33.64 -4.41
C VAL A 212 -7.75 34.54 -3.20
N PRO A 213 -8.61 35.56 -2.96
CA PRO A 213 -8.52 36.37 -1.76
C PRO A 213 -8.94 35.52 -0.54
N VAL A 214 -8.01 35.28 0.38
CA VAL A 214 -8.32 34.72 1.69
C VAL A 214 -9.05 35.79 2.50
N ALA A 215 -10.34 35.56 2.72
CA ALA A 215 -11.17 36.33 3.63
C ALA A 215 -10.58 36.26 5.05
N GLY A 216 -10.44 37.43 5.68
CA GLY A 216 -9.83 37.59 6.99
C GLY A 216 -10.54 36.78 8.07
N SER A 217 -9.76 35.94 8.76
CA SER A 217 -10.21 35.29 9.99
C SER A 217 -9.87 36.17 11.19
N ASP A 218 -10.95 36.68 11.76
CA ASP A 218 -11.12 37.49 12.93
C ASP A 218 -10.31 36.98 14.15
N ARG A 219 -9.35 37.78 14.63
CA ARG A 219 -8.58 37.51 15.85
C ARG A 219 -9.46 37.80 17.07
N ARG A 220 -10.23 36.81 17.51
CA ARG A 220 -10.83 36.82 18.85
C ARG A 220 -9.75 36.59 19.91
N LYS A 221 -9.27 37.68 20.52
CA LYS A 221 -8.42 37.66 21.73
C LYS A 221 -9.16 37.00 22.89
N ILE A 222 -8.81 35.75 23.21
CA ILE A 222 -9.21 35.11 24.46
C ILE A 222 -8.32 35.68 25.57
N ARG A 223 -8.93 36.50 26.42
CA ARG A 223 -8.35 37.11 27.61
C ARG A 223 -8.19 36.02 28.68
N LYS A 224 -6.96 35.63 29.02
CA LYS A 224 -6.67 34.73 30.14
C LYS A 224 -6.99 35.44 31.46
N ASN A 225 -7.99 34.94 32.19
CA ASN A 225 -8.20 35.26 33.59
C ASN A 225 -7.19 34.47 34.44
N ARG A 226 -6.34 35.20 35.15
CA ARG A 226 -5.43 34.69 36.18
C ARG A 226 -6.12 34.88 37.53
N PRO A 227 -6.47 33.83 38.29
CA PRO A 227 -6.88 34.03 39.67
C PRO A 227 -5.66 34.34 40.54
N SER A 228 -5.80 35.34 41.39
CA SER A 228 -4.88 35.67 42.47
C SER A 228 -5.36 35.04 43.77
N LYS A 229 -4.38 34.52 44.53
CA LYS A 229 -4.41 34.03 45.90
C LYS A 229 -4.82 32.56 46.09
#